data_AF-Q06243-F1
#
_entry.id   AF-Q06243-F1
#
_cell.length_a   1.000
_cell.length_b   1.000
_cell.length_c   1.000
_cell.angle_alpha   90.00
_cell.angle_beta   90.00
_cell.angle_gamma   90.00
#
_symmetry.space_group_name_H-M   'P 1'
#
loop_
_entity.id
_entity.type
_entity.pdbx_description
1 polymer ?
#
loop_
_entity_poly.entity_id
_entity_poly.type
_entity_poly.pdbx_seq_one_letter_code
_entity_poly.pdbx_strand_id
1 'polypeptide(L)'
;NDLWNEMKESGVINKTALVYGQMNEPPGARMRVGLTGLTMAEYFRDVKKQDVLLFIDNIFRFIQAGSEVSALLGRMPSAVGYQPTLANDVGALQERITSTKEGSITSVQAV
;
A
#
# COMPACT_ATOMS: atom_id res chain seq x y z
N ASN A 1 3.61 -17.80 6.06
CA ASN A 1 4.06 -17.03 7.25
C ASN A 1 5.56 -16.79 7.24
N ASP A 2 6.22 -17.00 6.09
CA ASP A 2 7.68 -17.06 6.05
C ASP A 2 8.31 -15.69 6.22
N LEU A 3 7.74 -14.63 5.62
CA LEU A 3 8.19 -13.26 5.82
C LEU A 3 8.20 -12.83 7.31
N TRP A 4 7.18 -13.22 8.08
CA TRP A 4 7.13 -12.91 9.51
C TRP A 4 8.28 -13.60 10.26
N ASN A 5 8.54 -14.86 9.93
CA ASN A 5 9.63 -15.63 10.54
C ASN A 5 10.99 -15.06 10.14
N GLU A 6 11.19 -14.72 8.86
CA GLU A 6 12.43 -14.08 8.36
C GLU A 6 12.69 -12.73 9.04
N MET A 7 11.67 -11.90 9.23
CA MET A 7 11.78 -10.61 9.94
C MET A 7 12.10 -10.80 11.43
N LYS A 8 11.62 -11.90 12.02
CA LYS A 8 11.93 -12.28 13.40
C LYS A 8 13.36 -12.80 13.53
N GLU A 9 13.81 -13.66 12.62
CA GLU A 9 15.17 -14.21 12.59
C GLU A 9 16.23 -13.15 12.31
N SER A 10 15.93 -12.18 11.44
CA SER A 10 16.81 -11.03 11.18
C SER A 10 16.78 -9.97 12.29
N GLY A 11 15.88 -10.09 13.27
CA GLY A 11 15.79 -9.18 14.42
C GLY A 11 15.19 -7.80 14.11
N VAL A 12 14.68 -7.58 12.90
CA VAL A 12 14.13 -6.28 12.48
C VAL A 12 12.67 -6.10 12.88
N ILE A 13 11.96 -7.19 13.22
CA ILE A 13 10.52 -7.19 13.52
C ILE A 13 10.10 -6.15 14.57
N ASN A 14 10.99 -5.82 15.51
CA ASN A 14 10.76 -4.85 16.59
C ASN A 14 10.57 -3.40 16.07
N LYS A 15 11.03 -3.12 14.84
CA LYS A 15 10.98 -1.82 14.17
C LYS A 15 10.14 -1.87 12.89
N THR A 16 9.38 -2.94 12.68
CA THR A 16 8.63 -3.17 11.46
C THR A 16 7.13 -3.24 11.77
N ALA A 17 6.32 -2.53 11.00
CA ALA A 17 4.89 -2.73 10.92
C ALA A 17 4.57 -3.51 9.63
N LEU A 18 3.78 -4.56 9.74
CA LEU A 18 3.39 -5.41 8.61
C LEU A 18 1.87 -5.32 8.40
N VAL A 19 1.45 -5.03 7.18
CA VAL A 19 0.04 -4.96 6.79
C VAL A 19 -0.19 -5.92 5.62
N TYR A 20 -1.12 -6.85 5.79
CA TYR A 20 -1.36 -7.93 4.83
C TYR A 20 -2.73 -7.80 4.16
N GLY A 21 -2.75 -7.97 2.84
CA GLY A 21 -3.95 -8.14 2.02
C GLY A 21 -3.86 -9.45 1.27
N GLN A 22 -4.35 -10.53 1.87
CA GLN A 22 -4.26 -11.85 1.28
C GLN A 22 -5.17 -11.95 0.04
N MET A 23 -4.80 -12.78 -0.95
CA MET A 23 -5.58 -12.88 -2.20
C MET A 23 -6.96 -13.54 -2.03
N ASN A 24 -7.16 -14.29 -0.95
CA ASN A 24 -8.46 -14.86 -0.57
C ASN A 24 -9.39 -13.83 0.11
N GLU A 25 -8.90 -12.63 0.43
CA GLU A 25 -9.72 -11.57 1.02
C GLU A 25 -10.52 -10.81 -0.06
N PRO A 26 -11.66 -10.21 0.32
CA PRO A 26 -12.45 -9.39 -0.59
C PRO A 26 -11.59 -8.31 -1.27
N PRO A 27 -11.85 -7.98 -2.55
CA PRO A 27 -11.03 -7.02 -3.28
C PRO A 27 -11.06 -5.62 -2.64
N GLY A 28 -12.16 -5.27 -1.95
CA GLY A 28 -12.22 -4.05 -1.15
C GLY A 28 -11.18 -3.99 -0.02
N ALA A 29 -10.94 -5.11 0.67
CA ALA A 29 -9.91 -5.19 1.71
C ALA A 29 -8.51 -5.05 1.09
N ARG A 30 -8.24 -5.77 -0.01
CA ARG A 30 -6.96 -5.70 -0.74
C ARG A 30 -6.66 -4.29 -1.25
N MET A 31 -7.65 -3.59 -1.78
CA MET A 31 -7.52 -2.21 -2.25
C MET A 31 -7.20 -1.23 -1.11
N ARG A 32 -7.55 -1.54 0.14
CA ARG A 32 -7.30 -0.66 1.30
C ARG A 32 -5.96 -0.90 1.99
N VAL A 33 -5.33 -2.05 1.79
CA VAL A 33 -4.10 -2.44 2.50
C VAL A 33 -2.95 -1.46 2.23
N GLY A 34 -2.74 -1.05 0.97
CA GLY A 34 -1.70 -0.06 0.63
C GLY A 34 -1.92 1.28 1.34
N LEU A 35 -3.16 1.78 1.35
CA LEU A 35 -3.53 3.03 2.03
C LEU A 35 -3.39 2.93 3.56
N THR A 36 -3.68 1.74 4.12
CA THR A 36 -3.54 1.48 5.56
C THR A 36 -2.08 1.50 5.96
N GLY A 37 -1.22 0.77 5.22
CA GLY A 37 0.23 0.80 5.44
C GLY A 37 0.83 2.20 5.31
N LEU A 38 0.38 2.96 4.32
CA LEU A 38 0.79 4.35 4.15
C LEU A 38 0.34 5.25 5.31
N THR A 39 -0.87 5.07 5.83
CA THR A 39 -1.35 5.83 7.00
C THR A 39 -0.52 5.53 8.25
N MET A 40 -0.08 4.28 8.43
CA MET A 40 0.86 3.93 9.51
C MET A 40 2.23 4.59 9.29
N ALA A 41 2.73 4.60 8.06
CA ALA A 41 3.98 5.29 7.71
C ALA A 41 3.90 6.79 7.96
N GLU A 42 2.79 7.44 7.61
CA GLU A 42 2.54 8.85 7.91
C GLU A 42 2.52 9.12 9.41
N TYR A 43 1.95 8.24 10.24
CA TYR A 43 2.02 8.41 11.69
C TYR A 43 3.47 8.40 12.19
N PHE A 44 4.32 7.49 11.68
CA PHE A 44 5.73 7.47 12.06
C PHE A 44 6.49 8.71 11.56
N ARG A 45 6.19 9.20 10.35
CA ARG A 45 6.76 10.43 9.81
C ARG A 45 6.30 11.66 10.60
N ASP A 46 5.00 11.86 10.75
CA ASP A 46 4.39 13.12 11.19
C ASP A 46 4.24 13.22 12.70
N VAL A 47 4.06 12.11 13.41
CA VAL A 47 3.88 12.13 14.87
C VAL A 47 5.15 11.69 15.57
N LYS A 48 5.80 10.61 15.10
CA LYS A 48 7.05 10.12 15.69
C LYS A 48 8.30 10.81 15.16
N LYS A 49 8.19 11.59 14.07
CA LYS A 49 9.29 12.34 13.45
C LYS A 49 10.45 11.42 13.02
N GLN A 50 10.09 10.33 12.35
CA GLN A 50 11.03 9.29 11.93
C GLN A 50 11.09 9.18 10.41
N ASP A 51 12.24 8.77 9.90
CA ASP A 51 12.38 8.31 8.53
C ASP A 51 11.86 6.89 8.41
N VAL A 52 10.96 6.68 7.45
CA VAL A 52 10.22 5.44 7.25
C VAL A 52 10.54 4.87 5.88
N LEU A 53 10.90 3.59 5.86
CA LEU A 53 11.02 2.82 4.63
C LEU A 53 9.74 2.02 4.40
N LEU A 54 8.99 2.36 3.36
CA LEU A 54 7.72 1.75 2.98
C LEU A 54 7.91 0.75 1.82
N PHE A 55 7.86 -0.54 2.13
CA PHE A 55 7.85 -1.59 1.13
C PHE A 55 6.43 -1.96 0.70
N ILE A 56 6.17 -1.96 -0.61
CA ILE A 56 4.89 -2.41 -1.18
C ILE A 56 5.17 -3.56 -2.16
N ASP A 57 4.81 -4.78 -1.76
CA ASP A 57 4.87 -5.98 -2.60
C ASP A 57 3.46 -6.59 -2.76
N ASN A 58 2.69 -6.24 -3.79
CA ASN A 58 3.06 -5.55 -5.02
C ASN A 58 2.00 -4.47 -5.33
N ILE A 59 2.43 -3.32 -5.89
CA ILE A 59 1.52 -2.24 -6.25
C ILE A 59 0.49 -2.63 -7.32
N PHE A 60 0.84 -3.57 -8.20
CA PHE A 60 -0.08 -4.14 -9.18
C PHE A 60 -1.28 -4.83 -8.52
N ARG A 61 -1.11 -5.44 -7.33
CA ARG A 61 -2.24 -6.04 -6.59
C ARG A 61 -3.24 -5.00 -6.09
N PHE A 62 -2.79 -3.79 -5.78
CA PHE A 62 -3.67 -2.67 -5.46
C PHE A 62 -4.51 -2.25 -6.68
N ILE A 63 -3.86 -2.17 -7.85
CA ILE A 63 -4.53 -1.84 -9.12
C ILE A 63 -5.55 -2.92 -9.50
N GLN A 64 -5.15 -4.19 -9.46
CA GLN A 64 -6.01 -5.32 -9.78
C GLN A 64 -7.25 -5.37 -8.87
N ALA A 65 -7.06 -5.18 -7.57
CA ALA A 65 -8.17 -5.10 -6.62
C ALA A 65 -9.10 -3.92 -6.94
N GLY A 66 -8.56 -2.78 -7.37
CA GLY A 66 -9.35 -1.63 -7.84
C GLY A 66 -10.21 -1.95 -9.06
N SER A 67 -9.68 -2.68 -10.04
CA SER A 67 -10.45 -3.17 -11.20
C SER A 67 -11.58 -4.10 -10.78
N GLU A 68 -11.32 -5.04 -9.87
CA GLU A 68 -12.35 -5.96 -9.35
C GLU A 68 -13.46 -5.21 -8.59
N VAL A 69 -13.10 -4.26 -7.72
CA VAL A 69 -14.06 -3.40 -7.02
C VAL A 69 -14.89 -2.58 -8.00
N SER A 70 -14.26 -2.02 -9.04
CA SER A 70 -14.95 -1.22 -10.06
C SER A 70 -15.96 -2.06 -10.85
N ALA A 71 -15.61 -3.30 -11.20
CA ALA A 71 -16.51 -4.23 -11.86
C ALA A 71 -17.70 -4.61 -10.98
N LEU A 72 -17.47 -4.89 -9.69
CA LEU A 72 -18.54 -5.16 -8.72
C LEU A 72 -19.51 -3.98 -8.54
N LEU A 73 -19.03 -2.75 -8.69
CA LEU A 73 -19.83 -1.53 -8.62
C LEU A 73 -20.52 -1.17 -9.95
N GLY A 74 -20.40 -2.01 -10.99
CA GLY A 74 -21.04 -1.79 -12.28
C GLY A 74 -20.47 -0.62 -13.08
N ARG A 75 -19.24 -0.16 -12.76
CA ARG A 75 -18.59 0.92 -13.50
C ARG A 75 -18.03 0.37 -14.81
N MET A 76 -18.26 1.08 -15.92
CA MET A 76 -17.66 0.72 -17.21
C MET A 76 -16.12 0.74 -17.11
N PRO A 77 -15.42 -0.28 -17.63
CA PRO A 77 -13.97 -0.27 -17.72
C PRO A 77 -13.47 0.87 -18.60
N SER A 78 -12.32 1.43 -18.23
CA SER A 78 -11.58 2.42 -19.00
C SER A 78 -10.64 1.75 -20.00
N ALA A 79 -9.78 2.55 -20.64
CA ALA A 79 -8.75 2.07 -21.56
C ALA A 79 -7.97 0.89 -20.94
N VAL A 80 -7.85 -0.19 -21.72
CA VAL A 80 -7.09 -1.41 -21.37
C VAL A 80 -7.71 -2.25 -20.23
N GLY A 81 -8.96 -2.01 -19.82
CA GLY A 81 -9.70 -2.87 -18.89
C GLY A 81 -9.55 -2.53 -17.40
N TYR A 82 -8.95 -1.39 -17.08
CA TYR A 82 -8.84 -0.88 -15.71
C TYR A 82 -10.03 -0.04 -15.27
N GLN A 83 -10.14 0.24 -13.97
CA GLN A 83 -11.12 1.18 -13.46
C GLN A 83 -10.90 2.60 -14.00
N PRO A 84 -11.97 3.39 -14.26
CA PRO A 84 -11.83 4.77 -14.73
C PRO A 84 -11.20 5.70 -13.70
N THR A 85 -11.18 5.30 -12.43
CA THR A 85 -10.56 6.06 -11.33
C THR A 85 -9.07 5.75 -11.14
N LEU A 86 -8.44 4.93 -12.00
CA LEU A 86 -7.09 4.43 -11.79
C LEU A 86 -6.08 5.54 -11.46
N ALA A 87 -6.07 6.61 -12.27
CA ALA A 87 -5.15 7.74 -12.06
C ALA A 87 -5.36 8.41 -10.70
N ASN A 88 -6.62 8.57 -10.28
CA ASN A 88 -6.95 9.17 -8.99
C ASN A 88 -6.58 8.24 -7.83
N ASP A 89 -6.83 6.93 -7.96
CA ASP A 89 -6.55 5.94 -6.91
C ASP A 89 -5.03 5.78 -6.68
N VAL A 90 -4.25 5.73 -7.77
CA VAL A 90 -2.79 5.68 -7.70
C VAL A 90 -2.24 7.01 -7.19
N GLY A 91 -2.75 8.14 -7.68
CA GLY A 91 -2.35 9.47 -7.19
C GLY A 91 -2.60 9.63 -5.69
N ALA A 92 -3.76 9.18 -5.20
CA ALA A 92 -4.10 9.23 -3.77
C ALA A 92 -3.15 8.40 -2.89
N LEU A 93 -2.45 7.40 -3.44
CA LEU A 93 -1.42 6.66 -2.73
C LEU A 93 -0.04 7.32 -2.90
N GLN A 94 0.37 7.60 -4.14
CA GLN A 94 1.75 8.03 -4.44
C GLN A 94 2.04 9.44 -3.93
N GLU A 95 1.11 10.38 -4.04
CA GLU A 95 1.33 11.78 -3.62
C GLU A 95 1.55 11.95 -2.11
N ARG A 96 1.11 10.97 -1.33
CA ARG A 96 1.29 10.93 0.13
C ARG A 96 2.68 10.41 0.54
N ILE A 97 3.39 9.74 -0.37
CA ILE A 97 4.76 9.25 -0.18
C ILE A 97 5.70 10.43 -0.46
N THR A 98 5.97 11.20 0.59
CA THR A 98 6.79 12.41 0.48
C THR A 98 7.61 12.67 1.75
N SER A 99 8.65 13.48 1.57
CA SER A 99 9.51 13.97 2.65
C SER A 99 8.99 15.29 3.21
N THR A 100 9.09 15.43 4.52
CA THR A 100 8.77 16.67 5.25
C THR A 100 10.04 17.19 5.92
N LYS A 101 9.93 18.31 6.63
CA LYS A 101 11.06 18.87 7.41
C LYS A 101 11.45 18.00 8.61
N GLU A 102 10.55 17.14 9.09
CA GLU A 102 10.71 16.41 10.35
C GLU A 102 10.79 14.89 10.16
N GLY A 103 10.79 14.42 8.91
CA GLY A 103 10.91 13.00 8.58
C GLY A 103 10.52 12.73 7.13
N SER A 104 10.87 11.55 6.64
CA SER A 104 10.62 11.12 5.26
C SER A 104 9.90 9.78 5.16
N ILE A 105 9.14 9.58 4.08
CA ILE A 105 8.71 8.25 3.65
C ILE A 105 9.43 7.96 2.34
N THR A 106 10.33 6.99 2.38
CA THR A 106 10.98 6.44 1.19
C THR A 106 10.28 5.15 0.83
N SER A 107 9.84 4.99 -0.43
CA SER A 107 9.11 3.79 -0.84
C SER A 107 9.86 2.96 -1.86
N VAL A 108 9.83 1.63 -1.68
CA VAL A 108 10.27 0.65 -2.66
C VAL A 108 9.08 -0.24 -2.99
N GLN A 109 8.69 -0.28 -4.26
CA GLN A 109 7.47 -0.94 -4.71
C GLN A 109 7.81 -1.96 -5.80
N ALA A 110 7.37 -3.20 -5.61
CA ALA A 110 7.36 -4.18 -6.69
C ALA A 110 6.18 -3.88 -7.63
N VAL A 111 6.37 -4.14 -8.93
CA VAL A 111 5.36 -4.03 -10.00
C VAL A 111 5.16 -5.41 -10.62
#